data_AF-S6HHP5-F1
#
_entry.id   AF-S6HHP5-F1
#
_cell.length_a   1.000
_cell.length_b   1.000
_cell.length_c   1.000
_cell.angle_alpha   90.00
_cell.angle_beta   90.00
_cell.angle_gamma   90.00
#
_symmetry.space_group_name_H-M   'P 1'
#
loop_
_entity.id
_entity.type
_entity.pdbx_description
1 polymer ?
#
loop_
_entity_poly.entity_id
_entity_poly.type
_entity_poly.pdbx_seq_one_letter_code
_entity_poly.pdbx_strand_id
1 'polypeptide(L)'
;MESLIKIFCDILEWNWLGIIQSAAGVATLYIAWLALTSWKKQHRSQRITSLLDELTDAVHDFVQSINLPAQHLQYVHIGIESCKYDMDLNKDLEFPQTVRFIQKDGKESASQMLEYLKPCASSVHKIRSLVIKGQIFNIENFEDSINACNMITWQYDRLQVVCSILNSNNMNWEHPKVIESLGHLSNITYDEMQAKLKENQVSYLNFVKASYSSEYNG
;
A
#
# COMPACT_ATOMS: atom_id res chain seq x y z
N MET A 1 -65.59 -34.85 -26.95
CA MET A 1 -64.57 -35.91 -27.12
C MET A 1 -63.82 -35.73 -28.44
N GLU A 2 -64.51 -35.45 -29.56
CA GLU A 2 -63.87 -35.19 -30.87
C GLU A 2 -62.95 -33.97 -30.94
N SER A 3 -63.25 -32.86 -30.22
CA SER A 3 -62.37 -31.68 -30.23
C SER A 3 -61.03 -31.92 -29.54
N LEU A 4 -61.01 -32.73 -28.47
CA LEU A 4 -59.79 -33.10 -27.76
C LEU A 4 -58.90 -34.02 -28.62
N ILE A 5 -59.51 -34.92 -29.41
CA ILE A 5 -58.79 -35.80 -30.33
C ILE A 5 -58.17 -34.99 -31.48
N LYS A 6 -58.89 -34.01 -32.04
CA LYS A 6 -58.33 -33.11 -33.08
C LYS A 6 -57.16 -32.29 -32.57
N ILE A 7 -57.28 -31.69 -31.38
CA ILE A 7 -56.17 -30.94 -30.76
C ILE A 7 -54.98 -31.88 -30.51
N PHE A 8 -55.21 -33.12 -30.10
CA PHE A 8 -54.13 -34.10 -29.90
C PHE A 8 -53.45 -34.52 -31.21
N CYS A 9 -54.21 -34.69 -32.30
CA CYS A 9 -53.68 -35.00 -33.62
C CYS A 9 -52.87 -33.82 -34.20
N ASP A 10 -53.37 -32.59 -34.07
CA ASP A 10 -52.67 -31.37 -34.53
C ASP A 10 -51.37 -31.14 -33.74
N ILE A 11 -51.37 -31.48 -32.44
CA ILE A 11 -50.16 -31.43 -31.59
C ILE A 11 -49.16 -32.51 -32.03
N LEU A 12 -49.59 -33.72 -32.41
CA LEU A 12 -48.71 -34.80 -32.87
C LEU A 12 -48.09 -34.57 -34.26
N GLU A 13 -48.76 -33.80 -35.13
CA GLU A 13 -48.25 -33.45 -36.48
C GLU A 13 -47.20 -32.32 -36.47
N TRP A 14 -46.99 -31.63 -35.34
CA TRP A 14 -45.90 -30.66 -35.24
C TRP A 14 -44.54 -31.33 -35.43
N ASN A 15 -43.63 -30.63 -36.11
CA ASN A 15 -42.24 -31.07 -36.30
C ASN A 15 -41.46 -30.94 -34.97
N TRP A 16 -41.81 -31.78 -34.00
CA TRP A 16 -41.21 -31.84 -32.66
C TRP A 16 -39.69 -32.01 -32.74
N LEU A 17 -39.19 -32.76 -33.73
CA LEU A 17 -37.76 -32.92 -33.95
C LEU A 17 -37.09 -31.58 -34.25
N GLY A 18 -37.65 -30.78 -35.16
CA GLY A 18 -37.14 -29.44 -35.49
C GLY A 18 -37.26 -28.44 -34.33
N ILE A 19 -38.34 -28.53 -33.54
CA ILE A 19 -38.54 -27.72 -32.33
C ILE A 19 -37.52 -28.09 -31.25
N ILE A 20 -37.30 -29.38 -30.99
CA ILE A 20 -36.34 -29.87 -30.00
C ILE A 20 -34.89 -29.52 -30.42
N GLN A 21 -34.54 -29.65 -31.70
CA GLN A 21 -33.22 -29.24 -32.20
C GLN A 21 -32.98 -27.74 -32.05
N SER A 22 -33.98 -26.92 -32.34
CA SER A 22 -33.91 -25.47 -32.16
C SER A 22 -33.81 -25.10 -30.67
N ALA A 23 -34.60 -25.75 -29.81
CA ALA A 23 -34.54 -25.58 -28.36
C ALA A 23 -33.18 -26.01 -27.78
N ALA A 24 -32.59 -27.10 -28.27
CA ALA A 24 -31.25 -27.54 -27.87
C ALA A 24 -30.17 -26.52 -28.26
N GLY A 25 -30.29 -25.89 -29.44
CA GLY A 25 -29.41 -24.80 -29.85
C GLY A 25 -29.49 -23.58 -28.93
N VAL A 26 -30.71 -23.15 -28.57
CA VAL A 26 -30.93 -22.04 -27.63
C VAL A 26 -30.43 -22.38 -26.22
N ALA A 27 -30.70 -23.59 -25.73
CA ALA A 27 -30.21 -24.05 -24.43
C ALA A 27 -28.68 -24.10 -24.39
N THR A 28 -28.03 -24.58 -25.47
CA THR A 28 -26.57 -24.59 -25.60
C THR A 28 -26.00 -23.18 -25.60
N LEU A 29 -26.63 -22.25 -26.33
CA LEU A 29 -26.22 -20.85 -26.35
C LEU A 29 -26.38 -20.18 -24.99
N TYR A 30 -27.46 -20.49 -24.27
CA TYR A 30 -27.70 -20.02 -22.91
C TYR A 30 -26.64 -20.55 -21.92
N ILE A 31 -26.32 -21.85 -21.98
CA ILE A 31 -25.26 -22.46 -21.14
C ILE A 31 -23.90 -21.86 -21.48
N ALA A 32 -23.57 -21.70 -22.76
CA ALA A 32 -22.33 -21.08 -23.21
C ALA A 32 -22.21 -19.63 -22.73
N TRP A 33 -23.32 -18.88 -22.77
CA TRP A 33 -23.37 -17.51 -22.25
C TRP A 33 -23.14 -17.48 -20.73
N LEU A 34 -23.81 -18.34 -19.96
CA LEU A 34 -23.57 -18.48 -18.52
C LEU A 34 -22.11 -18.84 -18.23
N ALA A 35 -21.55 -19.82 -18.93
CA ALA A 35 -20.15 -20.21 -18.79
C ALA A 35 -19.20 -19.05 -19.08
N LEU A 36 -19.45 -18.26 -20.14
CA LEU A 36 -18.62 -17.10 -20.49
C LEU A 36 -18.69 -16.01 -19.41
N THR A 37 -19.88 -15.71 -18.88
CA THR A 37 -20.03 -14.72 -17.80
C THR A 37 -19.35 -15.17 -16.51
N SER A 38 -19.49 -16.45 -16.14
CA SER A 38 -18.82 -17.05 -14.99
C SER A 38 -17.30 -17.02 -15.15
N TRP A 39 -16.80 -17.39 -16.33
CA TRP A 39 -15.37 -17.38 -16.64
C TRP A 39 -14.77 -15.96 -16.57
N LYS A 40 -15.49 -14.96 -17.10
CA LYS A 40 -15.07 -13.56 -17.01
C LYS A 40 -15.00 -13.08 -15.56
N LYS A 41 -15.99 -13.42 -14.75
CA LYS A 41 -16.03 -13.09 -13.31
C LYS A 41 -14.88 -13.75 -12.56
N GLN A 42 -14.66 -15.04 -12.78
CA GLN A 42 -13.55 -15.79 -12.16
C GLN A 42 -12.19 -15.20 -12.53
N HIS A 43 -11.96 -14.87 -13.81
CA HIS A 43 -10.70 -14.25 -14.23
C HIS A 43 -10.49 -12.87 -13.61
N ARG A 44 -11.54 -12.06 -13.45
CA ARG A 44 -11.45 -10.77 -12.76
C ARG A 44 -11.06 -10.98 -11.30
N SER A 45 -11.78 -11.86 -10.60
CA SER A 45 -11.54 -12.17 -9.19
C SER A 45 -10.11 -12.66 -8.94
N GLN A 46 -9.63 -13.59 -9.76
CA GLN A 46 -8.24 -14.08 -9.71
C GLN A 46 -7.20 -12.97 -9.86
N ARG A 47 -7.42 -12.01 -10.77
CA ARG A 47 -6.50 -10.89 -10.96
C ARG A 47 -6.50 -9.93 -9.77
N ILE A 48 -7.67 -9.69 -9.17
CA ILE A 48 -7.81 -8.85 -7.97
C ILE A 48 -7.10 -9.52 -6.79
N THR A 49 -7.41 -10.78 -6.50
CA THR A 49 -6.75 -11.58 -5.46
C THR A 49 -5.24 -11.61 -5.63
N SER A 50 -4.74 -11.93 -6.83
CA SER A 50 -3.30 -11.93 -7.12
C SER A 50 -2.65 -10.57 -6.88
N LEU A 51 -3.34 -9.47 -7.20
CA LEU A 51 -2.85 -8.12 -6.95
C LEU A 51 -2.81 -7.80 -5.45
N LEU A 52 -3.85 -8.17 -4.70
CA LEU A 52 -3.92 -7.96 -3.26
C LEU A 52 -2.89 -8.81 -2.51
N ASP A 53 -2.62 -10.03 -2.97
CA ASP A 53 -1.55 -10.88 -2.43
C ASP A 53 -0.17 -10.24 -2.68
N GLU A 54 0.13 -9.86 -3.93
CA GLU A 54 1.38 -9.19 -4.27
C GLU A 54 1.58 -7.88 -3.48
N LEU A 55 0.50 -7.12 -3.26
CA LEU A 55 0.52 -5.88 -2.49
C LEU A 55 0.72 -6.14 -0.99
N THR A 56 0.08 -7.18 -0.46
CA THR A 56 0.23 -7.58 0.94
C THR A 56 1.64 -8.02 1.24
N ASP A 57 2.24 -8.82 0.36
CA ASP A 57 3.64 -9.23 0.48
C ASP A 57 4.57 -8.00 0.42
N ALA A 58 4.34 -7.09 -0.53
CA ALA A 58 5.17 -5.89 -0.66
C ALA A 58 5.06 -4.96 0.58
N VAL A 59 3.85 -4.80 1.13
CA VAL A 59 3.61 -4.06 2.38
C VAL A 59 4.33 -4.74 3.54
N HIS A 60 4.25 -6.06 3.65
CA HIS A 60 4.91 -6.83 4.69
C HIS A 60 6.43 -6.69 4.63
N ASP A 61 7.02 -6.87 3.45
CA ASP A 61 8.46 -6.71 3.21
C ASP A 61 8.94 -5.30 3.58
N PHE A 62 8.15 -4.27 3.26
CA PHE A 62 8.45 -2.91 3.65
C PHE A 62 8.41 -2.71 5.17
N VAL A 63 7.34 -3.15 5.84
CA VAL A 63 7.20 -3.02 7.30
C VAL A 63 8.32 -3.75 8.04
N GLN A 64 8.78 -4.89 7.52
CA GLN A 64 9.94 -5.57 8.10
C GLN A 64 11.25 -4.79 7.91
N SER A 65 11.49 -4.29 6.69
CA SER A 65 12.75 -3.62 6.35
C SER A 65 12.90 -2.23 6.95
N ILE A 66 11.80 -1.48 7.14
CA ILE A 66 11.82 -0.11 7.67
C ILE A 66 12.17 -0.03 9.16
N ASN A 67 12.10 -1.15 9.89
CA ASN A 67 12.41 -1.18 11.33
C ASN A 67 13.86 -0.79 11.62
N LEU A 68 14.81 -1.26 10.83
CA LEU A 68 16.23 -0.98 11.04
C LEU A 68 16.57 0.52 10.91
N PRO A 69 16.20 1.23 9.82
CA PRO A 69 16.43 2.66 9.75
C PRO A 69 15.60 3.45 10.78
N ALA A 70 14.41 2.99 11.16
CA ALA A 70 13.65 3.60 12.26
C ALA A 70 14.37 3.47 13.62
N GLN A 71 15.00 2.34 13.91
CA GLN A 71 15.83 2.17 15.11
C GLN A 71 17.08 3.05 15.07
N HIS A 72 17.72 3.17 13.89
CA HIS A 72 18.85 4.08 13.72
C HIS A 72 18.48 5.54 14.01
N LEU A 73 17.24 5.94 13.70
CA LEU A 73 16.73 7.28 14.04
C LEU A 73 16.70 7.49 15.56
N GLN A 74 16.36 6.46 16.33
CA GLN A 74 16.41 6.53 17.79
C GLN A 74 17.84 6.78 18.29
N TYR A 75 18.85 6.13 17.69
CA TYR A 75 20.25 6.38 18.03
C TYR A 75 20.71 7.79 17.63
N VAL A 76 20.23 8.30 16.49
CA VAL A 76 20.45 9.71 16.11
C VAL A 76 19.89 10.66 17.16
N HIS A 77 18.65 10.45 17.63
CA HIS A 77 18.07 11.27 18.70
C HIS A 77 18.86 11.20 20.00
N ILE A 78 19.29 10.01 20.42
CA ILE A 78 20.17 9.84 21.59
C ILE A 78 21.49 10.59 21.40
N GLY A 79 22.06 10.55 20.19
CA GLY A 79 23.27 11.28 19.82
C GLY A 79 23.08 12.80 19.92
N ILE A 80 21.97 13.31 19.39
CA ILE A 80 21.57 14.72 19.52
C ILE A 80 21.44 15.11 20.98
N GLU A 81 20.69 14.35 21.78
CA GLU A 81 20.51 14.65 23.21
C GLU A 81 21.82 14.63 23.99
N SER A 82 22.77 13.79 23.58
CA SER A 82 24.09 13.67 24.22
C SER A 82 24.96 14.92 23.99
N CYS A 83 24.72 15.69 22.91
CA CYS A 83 25.41 16.96 22.66
C CYS A 83 25.12 18.04 23.70
N LYS A 84 24.14 17.87 24.59
CA LYS A 84 23.89 18.80 25.70
C LYS A 84 25.08 18.97 26.66
N TYR A 85 26.01 18.01 26.66
CA TYR A 85 27.22 18.04 27.48
C TYR A 85 28.47 18.52 26.73
N ASP A 86 28.33 18.92 25.46
CA ASP A 86 29.43 19.45 24.66
C ASP A 86 29.79 20.88 25.13
N MET A 87 31.09 21.15 25.28
CA MET A 87 31.58 22.46 25.75
C MET A 87 31.47 23.53 24.66
N ASP A 88 31.52 23.14 23.38
CA ASP A 88 31.46 24.06 22.24
C ASP A 88 30.01 24.32 21.77
N LEU A 89 29.02 23.96 22.58
CA LEU A 89 27.61 24.10 22.22
C LEU A 89 27.23 25.58 22.10
N ASN A 90 26.90 26.02 20.88
CA ASN A 90 26.38 27.36 20.65
C ASN A 90 24.93 27.45 21.17
N LYS A 91 24.74 28.09 22.33
CA LYS A 91 23.43 28.20 23.01
C LYS A 91 22.51 29.28 22.43
N ASP A 92 23.00 30.09 21.49
CA ASP A 92 22.21 31.17 20.89
C ASP A 92 21.27 30.66 19.78
N LEU A 93 21.48 29.43 19.31
CA LEU A 93 20.63 28.77 18.31
C LEU A 93 19.38 28.15 18.94
N GLU A 94 18.29 28.05 18.17
CA GLU A 94 17.02 27.45 18.62
C GLU A 94 17.14 25.93 18.86
N PHE A 95 17.90 25.22 18.03
CA PHE A 95 18.17 23.77 18.14
C PHE A 95 19.67 23.49 18.30
N PRO A 96 20.30 23.92 19.40
CA PRO A 96 21.75 23.96 19.52
C PRO A 96 22.37 22.56 19.50
N GLN A 97 21.72 21.59 20.14
CA GLN A 97 22.15 20.19 20.21
C GLN A 97 22.10 19.52 18.85
N THR A 98 20.99 19.70 18.12
CA THR A 98 20.79 19.14 16.77
C THR A 98 21.83 19.68 15.80
N VAL A 99 22.07 20.98 15.81
CA VAL A 99 23.08 21.61 14.95
C VAL A 99 24.48 21.06 15.27
N ARG A 100 24.84 20.98 16.56
CA ARG A 100 26.14 20.43 16.96
C ARG A 100 26.32 18.98 16.52
N PHE A 101 25.28 18.15 16.68
CA PHE A 101 25.30 16.77 16.21
C PHE A 101 25.49 16.68 14.70
N ILE A 102 24.72 17.45 13.91
CA ILE A 102 24.82 17.46 12.45
C ILE A 102 26.24 17.83 11.99
N GLN A 103 26.85 18.84 12.62
CA GLN A 103 28.21 19.28 12.29
C GLN A 103 29.28 18.23 12.60
N LYS A 104 29.10 17.47 13.69
CA LYS A 104 30.08 16.51 14.18
C LYS A 104 29.93 15.14 13.50
N ASP A 105 28.75 14.55 13.59
CA ASP A 105 28.48 13.14 13.27
C ASP A 105 27.36 12.98 12.21
N GLY A 106 26.76 14.09 11.72
CA GLY A 106 25.60 14.07 10.84
C GLY A 106 25.84 13.34 9.51
N LYS A 107 26.99 13.56 8.87
CA LYS A 107 27.33 12.92 7.59
C LYS A 107 27.49 11.40 7.73
N GLU A 108 28.15 10.94 8.78
CA GLU A 108 28.30 9.51 9.04
C GLU A 108 26.95 8.86 9.35
N SER A 109 26.17 9.49 10.25
CA SER A 109 24.83 9.03 10.61
C SER A 109 23.90 8.97 9.40
N ALA A 110 23.95 9.96 8.51
CA ALA A 110 23.18 9.99 7.27
C ALA A 110 23.60 8.87 6.31
N SER A 111 24.91 8.62 6.17
CA SER A 111 25.42 7.55 5.32
C SER A 111 24.95 6.18 5.81
N GLN A 112 25.02 5.91 7.11
CA GLN A 112 24.53 4.66 7.70
C GLN A 112 23.01 4.51 7.51
N MET A 113 22.25 5.58 7.75
CA MET A 113 20.80 5.58 7.52
C MET A 113 20.45 5.27 6.06
N LEU A 114 21.17 5.85 5.10
CA LEU A 114 20.96 5.59 3.67
C LEU A 114 21.23 4.12 3.32
N GLU A 115 22.26 3.49 3.88
CA GLU A 115 22.50 2.05 3.70
C GLU A 115 21.33 1.21 4.23
N TYR A 116 20.78 1.56 5.39
CA TYR A 116 19.60 0.88 5.95
C TYR A 116 18.31 1.15 5.17
N LEU A 117 18.21 2.28 4.46
CA LEU A 117 17.06 2.60 3.61
C LEU A 117 17.10 1.92 2.24
N LYS A 118 18.28 1.51 1.73
CA LYS A 118 18.39 0.87 0.41
C LYS A 118 17.49 -0.37 0.25
N PRO A 119 17.43 -1.32 1.20
CA PRO A 119 16.54 -2.48 1.10
C PRO A 119 15.06 -2.11 1.03
N CYS A 120 14.66 -1.01 1.67
CA CYS A 120 13.27 -0.56 1.72
C CYS A 120 12.77 -0.06 0.36
N ALA A 121 13.65 0.49 -0.48
CA ALA A 121 13.28 1.16 -1.72
C ALA A 121 12.53 0.24 -2.68
N SER A 122 12.98 -1.01 -2.82
CA SER A 122 12.34 -2.00 -3.70
C SER A 122 10.88 -2.22 -3.32
N SER A 123 10.60 -2.46 -2.04
CA SER A 123 9.25 -2.69 -1.53
C SER A 123 8.37 -1.44 -1.66
N VAL A 124 8.90 -0.24 -1.36
CA VAL A 124 8.18 1.03 -1.57
C VAL A 124 7.77 1.22 -3.03
N HIS A 125 8.69 1.01 -3.97
CA HIS A 125 8.39 1.14 -5.39
C HIS A 125 7.37 0.09 -5.86
N LYS A 126 7.47 -1.14 -5.36
CA LYS A 126 6.52 -2.21 -5.65
C LYS A 126 5.12 -1.86 -5.13
N ILE A 127 4.99 -1.39 -3.89
CA ILE A 127 3.71 -0.93 -3.31
C ILE A 127 3.09 0.17 -4.19
N ARG A 128 3.86 1.22 -4.50
CA ARG A 128 3.36 2.35 -5.32
C ARG A 128 2.91 1.89 -6.71
N SER A 129 3.65 0.98 -7.34
CA SER A 129 3.28 0.41 -8.64
C SER A 129 2.00 -0.42 -8.58
N LEU A 130 1.87 -1.29 -7.58
CA LEU A 130 0.70 -2.14 -7.39
C LEU A 130 -0.56 -1.35 -7.04
N VAL A 131 -0.42 -0.28 -6.24
CA VAL A 131 -1.48 0.67 -5.96
C VAL A 131 -2.02 1.28 -7.27
N ILE A 132 -1.15 1.77 -8.15
CA ILE A 132 -1.54 2.32 -9.45
C ILE A 132 -2.22 1.25 -10.31
N LYS A 133 -1.66 0.03 -10.35
CA LYS A 133 -2.26 -1.10 -11.08
C LYS A 133 -3.66 -1.45 -10.54
N GLY A 134 -3.86 -1.36 -9.23
CA GLY A 134 -5.11 -1.65 -8.55
C GLY A 134 -6.25 -0.69 -8.93
N GLN A 135 -5.92 0.59 -9.16
CA GLN A 135 -6.88 1.61 -9.59
C GLN A 135 -7.59 1.25 -10.90
N ILE A 136 -6.93 0.47 -11.77
CA ILE A 136 -7.48 0.03 -13.07
C ILE A 136 -8.63 -0.98 -12.89
N PHE A 137 -8.66 -1.74 -11.78
CA PHE A 137 -9.61 -2.83 -11.58
C PHE A 137 -10.97 -2.38 -11.00
N ASN A 138 -11.13 -1.08 -10.69
CA ASN A 138 -12.32 -0.49 -10.08
C ASN A 138 -12.82 -1.32 -8.89
N ILE A 139 -11.89 -1.65 -7.98
CA ILE A 139 -12.16 -2.40 -6.75
C ILE A 139 -12.93 -1.47 -5.80
N GLU A 140 -13.96 -2.01 -5.17
CA GLU A 140 -14.79 -1.24 -4.23
C GLU A 140 -13.96 -0.80 -3.02
N ASN A 141 -14.12 0.45 -2.58
CA ASN A 141 -13.39 1.05 -1.45
C ASN A 141 -11.85 0.97 -1.57
N PHE A 142 -11.32 0.85 -2.79
CA PHE A 142 -9.87 0.73 -2.99
C PHE A 142 -9.11 1.98 -2.52
N GLU A 143 -9.77 3.14 -2.47
CA GLU A 143 -9.21 4.38 -1.93
C GLU A 143 -8.67 4.22 -0.50
N ASP A 144 -9.31 3.41 0.35
CA ASP A 144 -8.83 3.12 1.70
C ASP A 144 -7.47 2.42 1.67
N SER A 145 -7.30 1.46 0.74
CA SER A 145 -6.04 0.77 0.49
C SER A 145 -4.95 1.73 0.01
N ILE A 146 -5.30 2.61 -0.95
CA ILE A 146 -4.38 3.63 -1.48
C ILE A 146 -3.88 4.53 -0.36
N ASN A 147 -4.79 5.05 0.45
CA ASN A 147 -4.47 5.95 1.56
C ASN A 147 -3.59 5.25 2.60
N ALA A 148 -3.93 4.02 2.99
CA ALA A 148 -3.11 3.24 3.92
C ALA A 148 -1.70 2.97 3.35
N CYS A 149 -1.59 2.53 2.09
CA CYS A 149 -0.30 2.28 1.44
C CYS A 149 0.53 3.57 1.28
N ASN A 150 -0.10 4.71 1.00
CA ASN A 150 0.58 6.00 0.94
C ASN A 150 1.12 6.38 2.31
N MET A 151 0.34 6.23 3.39
CA MET A 151 0.78 6.56 4.75
C MET A 151 1.87 5.62 5.27
N ILE A 152 1.85 4.35 4.85
CA ILE A 152 2.92 3.39 5.11
C ILE A 152 4.20 3.83 4.39
N THR A 153 4.14 4.04 3.08
CA THR A 153 5.32 4.43 2.29
C THR A 153 5.83 5.83 2.64
N TRP A 154 4.98 6.72 3.16
CA TRP A 154 5.38 8.04 3.65
C TRP A 154 6.46 7.98 4.74
N GLN A 155 6.51 6.92 5.55
CA GLN A 155 7.54 6.79 6.58
C GLN A 155 8.95 6.63 5.97
N TYR A 156 9.05 6.04 4.78
CA TYR A 156 10.30 6.00 4.02
C TYR A 156 10.74 7.39 3.59
N ASP A 157 9.82 8.18 3.03
CA ASP A 157 10.11 9.53 2.57
C ASP A 157 10.53 10.44 3.75
N ARG A 158 9.87 10.30 4.92
CA ARG A 158 10.26 11.01 6.16
C ARG A 158 11.71 10.73 6.56
N LEU A 159 12.14 9.47 6.50
CA LEU A 159 13.51 9.10 6.82
C LEU A 159 14.52 9.61 5.78
N GLN A 160 14.14 9.66 4.50
CA GLN A 160 14.98 10.31 3.47
C GLN A 160 15.16 11.81 3.74
N VAL A 161 14.11 12.49 4.22
CA VAL A 161 14.21 13.90 4.63
C VAL A 161 15.16 14.04 5.82
N VAL A 162 15.07 13.17 6.83
CA VAL A 162 16.02 13.15 7.95
C VAL A 162 17.45 12.96 7.46
N CYS A 163 17.71 11.99 6.58
CA CYS A 163 19.04 11.82 5.97
C CYS A 163 19.55 13.10 5.32
N SER A 164 18.68 13.80 4.60
CA SER A 164 19.04 15.02 3.87
C SER A 164 19.42 16.15 4.83
N ILE A 165 18.68 16.30 5.95
CA ILE A 165 18.99 17.26 7.01
C ILE A 165 20.33 16.91 7.67
N LEU A 166 20.52 15.64 8.06
CA LEU A 166 21.75 15.18 8.71
C LEU A 166 23.00 15.33 7.83
N ASN A 167 22.86 15.19 6.51
CA ASN A 167 23.97 15.35 5.57
C ASN A 167 24.35 16.82 5.28
N SER A 168 23.57 17.78 5.79
CA SER A 168 23.73 19.20 5.47
C SER A 168 24.49 19.96 6.56
N ASN A 169 25.81 19.78 6.62
CA ASN A 169 26.67 20.33 7.67
C ASN A 169 26.85 21.87 7.67
N ASN A 170 26.49 22.55 6.58
CA ASN A 170 26.80 23.97 6.36
C ASN A 170 25.56 24.83 6.07
N MET A 171 24.39 24.48 6.61
CA MET A 171 23.19 25.31 6.46
C MET A 171 23.29 26.62 7.24
N ASN A 172 22.50 27.62 6.84
CA ASN A 172 22.28 28.81 7.66
C ASN A 172 21.32 28.47 8.82
N TRP A 173 21.88 28.17 10.00
CA TRP A 173 21.15 27.66 11.17
C TRP A 173 20.15 28.65 11.79
N GLU A 174 20.24 29.93 11.46
CA GLU A 174 19.34 30.98 11.93
C GLU A 174 18.20 31.25 10.93
N HIS A 175 18.28 30.69 9.72
CA HIS A 175 17.25 30.91 8.71
C HIS A 175 15.95 30.19 9.09
N PRO A 176 14.77 30.86 9.06
CA PRO A 176 13.51 30.30 9.55
C PRO A 176 13.12 28.93 8.96
N LYS A 177 13.37 28.70 7.67
CA LYS A 177 13.10 27.41 7.02
C LYS A 177 14.01 26.26 7.51
N VAL A 178 15.24 26.58 7.91
CA VAL A 178 16.18 25.60 8.45
C VAL A 178 15.72 25.22 9.85
N ILE A 179 15.34 26.21 10.66
CA ILE A 179 14.75 26.03 11.98
C ILE A 179 13.49 25.14 11.90
N GLU A 180 12.57 25.45 10.99
CA GLU A 180 11.37 24.63 10.75
C GLU A 180 11.73 23.17 10.40
N SER A 181 12.72 22.98 9.52
CA SER A 181 13.20 21.64 9.14
C SER A 181 13.81 20.87 10.31
N LEU A 182 14.56 21.55 11.18
CA LEU A 182 15.11 20.96 12.40
C LEU A 182 14.01 20.59 13.40
N GLY A 183 12.97 21.41 13.53
CA GLY A 183 11.79 21.09 14.31
C GLY A 183 11.06 19.85 13.79
N HIS A 184 10.93 19.71 12.47
CA HIS A 184 10.40 18.49 11.87
C HIS A 184 11.23 17.25 12.21
N LEU A 185 12.58 17.33 12.17
CA LEU A 185 13.46 16.23 12.56
C LEU A 185 13.21 15.80 14.01
N SER A 186 13.09 16.74 14.94
CA SER A 186 12.80 16.45 16.35
C SER A 186 11.44 15.79 16.58
N ASN A 187 10.46 16.08 15.73
CA ASN A 187 9.12 15.50 15.83
C ASN A 187 9.02 14.08 15.26
N ILE A 188 9.91 13.69 14.33
CA ILE A 188 9.91 12.33 13.77
C ILE A 188 10.57 11.40 14.79
N THR A 189 9.78 10.57 15.48
CA THR A 189 10.29 9.62 16.47
C THR A 189 10.03 8.17 16.06
N TYR A 190 10.84 7.25 16.57
CA TYR A 190 10.65 5.81 16.36
C TYR A 190 9.26 5.36 16.81
N ASP A 191 8.82 5.77 18.00
CA ASP A 191 7.53 5.36 18.57
C ASP A 191 6.34 5.87 17.75
N GLU A 192 6.40 7.13 17.29
CA GLU A 192 5.37 7.70 16.42
C GLU A 192 5.32 6.96 15.07
N MET A 193 6.49 6.68 14.47
CA MET A 193 6.58 5.91 13.23
C MET A 193 5.99 4.51 13.38
N GLN A 194 6.31 3.80 14.47
CA GLN A 194 5.77 2.46 14.73
C GLN A 194 4.26 2.49 14.94
N ALA A 195 3.76 3.47 15.71
CA ALA A 195 2.33 3.67 15.91
C ALA A 195 1.61 3.89 14.57
N LYS A 196 2.15 4.78 13.72
CA LYS A 196 1.59 5.09 12.40
C LYS A 196 1.67 3.92 11.43
N LEU A 197 2.77 3.16 11.42
CA LEU A 197 2.88 1.95 10.59
C LEU A 197 1.82 0.93 10.99
N LYS A 198 1.67 0.66 12.29
CA LYS A 198 0.69 -0.29 12.82
C LYS A 198 -0.74 0.14 12.50
N GLU A 199 -1.08 1.41 12.74
CA GLU A 199 -2.40 1.98 12.45
C GLU A 199 -2.79 1.78 10.98
N ASN A 200 -1.89 2.16 10.06
CA ASN A 200 -2.16 2.06 8.63
C ASN A 200 -2.11 0.61 8.12
N GLN A 201 -1.28 -0.26 8.71
CA GLN A 201 -1.27 -1.68 8.38
C GLN A 201 -2.58 -2.36 8.78
N VAL A 202 -3.16 -2.01 9.93
CA VAL A 202 -4.49 -2.50 10.34
C VAL A 202 -5.57 -2.02 9.38
N SER A 203 -5.55 -0.75 9.00
CA SER A 203 -6.47 -0.19 8.00
C SER A 203 -6.39 -0.96 6.67
N TYR A 204 -5.16 -1.17 6.16
CA TYR A 204 -4.90 -1.96 4.96
C TYR A 204 -5.44 -3.39 5.06
N LEU A 205 -5.15 -4.10 6.16
CA LEU A 205 -5.58 -5.49 6.35
C LEU A 205 -7.11 -5.61 6.48
N ASN A 206 -7.77 -4.63 7.08
CA ASN A 206 -9.23 -4.59 7.13
C ASN A 206 -9.83 -4.45 5.72
N PHE A 207 -9.27 -3.58 4.88
CA PHE A 207 -9.64 -3.47 3.48
C PHE A 207 -9.44 -4.79 2.72
N VAL A 208 -8.29 -5.43 2.87
CA VAL A 208 -7.97 -6.71 2.21
C VAL A 208 -8.97 -7.79 2.63
N LYS A 209 -9.25 -7.91 3.94
CA LYS A 209 -10.22 -8.87 4.48
C LYS A 209 -11.63 -8.63 3.94
N ALA A 210 -12.06 -7.37 3.84
CA ALA A 210 -13.35 -7.02 3.26
C ALA A 210 -13.42 -7.40 1.77
N SER A 211 -12.35 -7.11 1.02
CA SER A 211 -12.24 -7.45 -0.40
C SER A 211 -12.32 -8.96 -0.64
N TYR A 212 -11.56 -9.75 0.11
CA TYR A 212 -11.64 -11.23 0.04
C TYR A 212 -13.05 -11.75 0.38
N SER A 213 -13.71 -11.17 1.37
CA SER A 213 -15.06 -11.57 1.76
C SER A 213 -16.09 -11.27 0.66
N SER A 214 -15.93 -10.15 -0.06
CA SER A 214 -16.81 -9.78 -1.17
C SER A 214 -16.64 -10.69 -2.39
N GLU A 215 -15.39 -11.06 -2.71
CA GLU A 215 -15.07 -11.91 -3.86
C GLU A 215 -15.47 -13.39 -3.63
N TYR A 216 -15.46 -13.87 -2.38
CA TYR A 216 -15.83 -15.25 -2.05
C TYR A 216 -17.35 -15.45 -1.87
N ASN A 217 -18.07 -14.42 -1.43
CA ASN A 217 -19.52 -14.50 -1.15
C ASN A 217 -20.41 -14.06 -2.33
N GLY A 218 -19.85 -13.42 -3.35
CA GLY A 218 -20.63 -12.91 -4.49
C GLY A 218 -20.21 -13.52 -5.79
#